data_AF-A0A814P3B3-F1
#
_entry.id   AF-A0A814P3B3-F1
#
_cell.length_a   1.000
_cell.length_b   1.000
_cell.length_c   1.000
_cell.angle_alpha   90.00
_cell.angle_beta   90.00
_cell.angle_gamma   90.00
#
_symmetry.space_group_name_H-M   'P 1'
#
loop_
_entity.id
_entity.type
_entity.pdbx_description
1 polymer ?
#
loop_
_entity_poly.entity_id
_entity_poly.type
_entity_poly.pdbx_seq_one_letter_code
_entity_poly.pdbx_strand_id
1 'polypeptide(L)'
;MHLRTFVAHVGCLTKEKLSETLLCYMNFYNLRSSVLTNSASKMSENTKDSPHSLSILTFGTQPTIAKSVSDELRLKGIDAKGIVVINSSDGDKEIAQVVKEKNWDGLLIGGGVRSNPEWLDRIVKIVNDSNPNVKIIDHNGPKDVENAIERHFNIKLPLST
;
A
#
# COMPACT_ATOMS: atom_id res chain seq x y z
N MET A 1 3.20 44.76 -10.25
CA MET A 1 4.59 44.35 -9.92
C MET A 1 4.84 44.79 -8.48
N HIS A 2 5.16 43.97 -7.48
CA HIS A 2 5.92 42.72 -7.45
C HIS A 2 5.48 41.80 -6.29
N LEU A 3 5.59 40.48 -6.53
CA LEU A 3 5.70 39.39 -5.57
C LEU A 3 6.85 39.60 -4.58
N ARG A 4 6.66 39.20 -3.31
CA ARG A 4 7.67 38.58 -2.42
C ARG A 4 6.94 37.61 -1.48
N THR A 5 6.91 36.31 -1.76
CA THR A 5 7.92 35.27 -1.47
C THR A 5 8.02 34.96 0.03
N PHE A 6 7.28 33.91 0.43
CA PHE A 6 7.37 33.21 1.71
C PHE A 6 8.39 32.08 1.54
N VAL A 7 9.52 32.11 2.25
CA VAL A 7 10.50 31.01 2.28
C VAL A 7 11.02 30.81 3.69
N ALA A 8 11.15 29.53 4.02
CA ALA A 8 11.98 28.89 5.06
C ALA A 8 11.44 28.82 6.50
N HIS A 9 10.78 27.68 6.77
CA HIS A 9 11.02 26.93 8.01
C HIS A 9 11.09 25.43 7.67
N VAL A 10 12.22 25.01 7.09
CA VAL A 10 12.62 23.60 7.10
C VAL A 10 14.09 23.58 7.48
N GLY A 11 14.36 23.24 8.73
CA GLY A 11 15.70 23.11 9.25
C GLY A 11 15.72 22.16 10.44
N CYS A 12 16.40 21.04 10.25
CA CYS A 12 16.90 20.13 11.29
C CYS A 12 15.99 18.96 11.71
N LEU A 13 15.93 17.92 10.86
CA LEU A 13 15.79 16.55 11.32
C LEU A 13 17.15 15.86 11.10
N THR A 14 17.87 15.66 12.20
CA THR A 14 19.21 15.05 12.24
C THR A 14 19.14 13.55 11.89
N LYS A 15 20.23 13.06 11.29
CA LYS A 15 20.39 11.67 10.79
C LYS A 15 20.21 10.59 11.86
N GLU A 16 20.20 10.93 13.14
CA GLU A 16 20.06 9.97 14.26
C GLU A 16 18.62 9.45 14.43
N LYS A 17 17.58 10.19 14.03
CA LYS A 17 16.19 9.69 14.11
C LYS A 17 15.83 8.67 13.02
N LEU A 18 16.61 8.61 11.94
CA LEU A 18 16.41 7.63 10.87
C LEU A 18 16.87 6.22 11.29
N SER A 19 17.88 6.10 12.15
CA SER A 19 18.39 4.79 12.59
C SER A 19 17.50 4.13 13.64
N GLU A 20 16.92 4.89 14.57
CA GLU A 20 15.98 4.35 15.58
C GLU A 20 14.67 3.87 14.96
N THR A 21 14.19 4.54 13.90
CA THR A 21 13.00 4.11 13.15
C THR A 21 13.25 2.79 12.40
N LEU A 22 14.48 2.58 11.90
CA LEU A 22 14.89 1.34 11.25
C LEU A 22 15.11 0.18 12.24
N LEU A 23 15.57 0.47 13.47
CA LEU A 23 15.76 -0.53 14.53
C LEU A 23 14.43 -1.00 15.13
N CYS A 24 13.43 -0.12 15.24
CA CYS A 24 12.06 -0.51 15.57
C CYS A 24 11.43 -1.40 14.47
N TYR A 25 11.84 -1.20 13.21
CA TYR A 25 11.39 -2.02 12.08
C TYR A 25 11.84 -3.48 12.25
N MET A 26 13.07 -3.76 12.68
CA MET A 26 13.64 -5.13 12.65
C MET A 26 13.18 -6.07 13.78
N ASN A 27 12.75 -5.57 14.95
CA ASN A 27 12.51 -6.42 16.13
C ASN A 27 11.09 -7.01 16.27
N PHE A 28 10.10 -6.54 15.50
CA PHE A 28 8.71 -7.03 15.62
C PHE A 28 8.34 -8.18 14.67
N TYR A 29 9.24 -8.59 13.78
CA TYR A 29 8.95 -9.53 12.68
C TYR A 29 8.77 -11.00 13.07
N ASN A 30 8.96 -11.38 14.34
CA ASN A 30 8.93 -12.79 14.74
C ASN A 30 7.66 -13.28 15.45
N LEU A 31 6.60 -12.47 15.64
CA LEU A 31 5.52 -12.85 16.57
C LEU A 31 4.08 -12.94 16.05
N ARG A 32 3.77 -12.84 14.76
CA ARG A 32 2.37 -13.06 14.30
C ARG A 32 2.24 -13.57 12.86
N SER A 33 2.66 -14.81 12.63
CA SER A 33 2.34 -15.57 11.40
C SER A 33 1.10 -16.48 11.55
N SER A 34 0.24 -16.29 12.57
CA SER A 34 -0.81 -17.27 12.89
C SER A 34 -2.27 -16.81 12.73
N VAL A 35 -2.56 -15.69 12.05
CA VAL A 35 -3.97 -15.22 11.89
C VAL A 35 -4.27 -14.79 10.45
N LEU A 36 -3.95 -15.62 9.45
CA LEU A 36 -4.46 -15.44 8.07
C LEU A 36 -4.59 -16.78 7.32
N THR A 37 -5.11 -17.82 7.98
CA THR A 37 -5.51 -19.06 7.27
C THR A 37 -7.02 -19.16 7.20
N ASN A 38 -7.55 -18.95 5.99
CA ASN A 38 -8.76 -19.52 5.36
C ASN A 38 -9.06 -18.60 4.17
N SER A 39 -8.90 -18.99 2.91
CA SER A 39 -9.57 -20.14 2.31
C SER A 39 -8.84 -20.58 1.04
N ALA A 40 -8.52 -21.87 0.97
CA ALA A 40 -8.20 -22.55 -0.29
C ALA A 40 -9.50 -22.92 -1.00
N SER A 41 -9.63 -22.54 -2.29
CA SER A 41 -10.13 -23.38 -3.39
C SER A 41 -10.66 -22.54 -4.56
N LYS A 42 -9.87 -22.42 -5.62
CA LYS A 42 -10.18 -22.98 -6.95
C LYS A 42 -9.08 -22.55 -7.92
N MET A 43 -8.31 -23.55 -8.34
CA MET A 43 -7.38 -23.47 -9.44
C MET A 43 -8.22 -23.32 -10.71
N SER A 44 -8.21 -22.12 -11.29
CA SER A 44 -8.62 -21.90 -12.67
C SER A 44 -7.38 -21.46 -13.41
N GLU A 45 -6.79 -22.38 -14.18
CA GLU A 45 -5.99 -22.00 -15.34
C GLU A 45 -6.85 -21.05 -16.15
N ASN A 46 -6.49 -19.77 -16.20
CA ASN A 46 -7.05 -18.87 -17.20
C ASN A 46 -5.91 -18.39 -18.09
N THR A 47 -6.12 -18.74 -19.34
CA THR A 47 -5.36 -18.47 -20.54
C THR A 47 -4.93 -17.02 -20.66
N LYS A 48 -3.77 -16.85 -21.31
CA LYS A 48 -3.32 -15.63 -21.99
C LYS A 48 -4.49 -14.97 -22.73
N ASP A 49 -5.08 -13.97 -22.12
CA ASP A 49 -5.85 -12.94 -22.79
C ASP A 49 -5.32 -11.61 -22.26
N SER A 50 -5.13 -10.65 -23.17
CA SER A 50 -4.63 -9.28 -23.01
C SER A 50 -4.47 -8.80 -21.56
N PRO A 51 -3.29 -8.27 -21.15
CA PRO A 51 -3.03 -8.00 -19.74
C PRO A 51 -4.11 -7.05 -19.20
N HIS A 52 -5.02 -7.60 -18.40
CA HIS A 52 -5.87 -6.78 -17.58
C HIS A 52 -4.89 -5.96 -16.74
N SER A 53 -4.82 -4.65 -16.98
CA SER A 53 -3.88 -3.80 -16.26
C SER A 53 -4.29 -3.87 -14.80
N LEU A 54 -3.45 -4.52 -13.98
CA LEU A 54 -3.73 -4.68 -12.55
C LEU A 54 -3.93 -3.31 -11.93
N SER A 55 -4.89 -3.24 -11.01
CA SER A 55 -5.22 -2.04 -10.27
C SER A 55 -4.98 -2.22 -8.78
N ILE A 56 -4.09 -1.40 -8.20
CA ILE A 56 -3.61 -1.58 -6.83
C ILE A 56 -3.81 -0.30 -6.01
N LEU A 57 -4.54 -0.40 -4.90
CA LEU A 57 -4.51 0.64 -3.87
C LEU A 57 -3.34 0.43 -2.94
N THR A 58 -2.60 1.49 -2.66
CA THR A 58 -1.49 1.46 -1.72
C THR A 58 -1.82 2.36 -0.53
N PHE A 59 -1.70 1.82 0.69
CA PHE A 59 -1.99 2.53 1.92
C PHE A 59 -0.70 2.81 2.67
N GLY A 60 -0.49 4.06 3.07
CA GLY A 60 0.69 4.45 3.82
C GLY A 60 0.39 5.53 4.84
N THR A 61 1.31 5.74 5.75
CA THR A 61 1.23 6.79 6.79
C THR A 61 2.09 8.00 6.44
N GLN A 62 2.98 7.83 5.47
CA GLN A 62 3.88 8.86 4.97
C GLN A 62 3.55 9.18 3.51
N PRO A 63 3.18 10.43 3.18
CA PRO A 63 2.83 10.83 1.82
C PRO A 63 3.91 10.52 0.78
N THR A 64 5.18 10.73 1.15
CA THR A 64 6.32 10.52 0.26
C THR A 64 6.48 9.05 -0.12
N ILE A 65 6.36 8.14 0.84
CA ILE A 65 6.48 6.69 0.61
C ILE A 65 5.27 6.18 -0.18
N ALA A 66 4.06 6.56 0.22
CA ALA A 66 2.83 6.14 -0.49
C ALA A 66 2.86 6.60 -1.96
N LYS A 67 3.28 7.84 -2.21
CA LYS A 67 3.45 8.37 -3.56
C LYS A 67 4.51 7.58 -4.34
N SER A 68 5.71 7.41 -3.77
CA SER A 68 6.82 6.71 -4.42
C SER A 68 6.44 5.29 -4.85
N VAL A 69 5.79 4.53 -3.96
CA VAL A 69 5.34 3.16 -4.27
C VAL A 69 4.29 3.19 -5.39
N SER A 70 3.31 4.08 -5.32
CA SER A 70 2.29 4.18 -6.37
C SER A 70 2.86 4.58 -7.73
N ASP A 71 3.85 5.46 -7.77
CA ASP A 71 4.49 5.89 -9.02
C ASP A 71 5.34 4.78 -9.64
N GLU A 72 6.09 4.04 -8.82
CA GLU A 72 6.88 2.88 -9.26
C GLU A 72 6.01 1.79 -9.89
N LEU A 73 4.84 1.52 -9.30
CA LEU A 73 3.87 0.59 -9.88
C LEU A 73 3.31 1.10 -11.21
N ARG A 74 3.01 2.40 -11.34
CA ARG A 74 2.56 3.00 -12.60
C ARG A 74 3.59 2.90 -13.71
N LEU A 75 4.88 3.07 -13.39
CA LEU A 75 5.97 2.88 -14.36
C LEU A 75 6.01 1.44 -14.92
N LYS A 76 5.47 0.47 -14.17
CA LYS A 76 5.36 -0.94 -14.57
C LYS A 76 4.03 -1.29 -15.25
N GLY A 77 3.21 -0.29 -15.58
CA GLY A 77 1.92 -0.48 -16.22
C GLY A 77 0.81 -0.95 -15.28
N ILE A 78 1.00 -0.86 -13.96
CA ILE A 78 -0.04 -1.11 -12.96
C ILE A 78 -0.76 0.20 -12.66
N ASP A 79 -2.09 0.18 -12.71
CA ASP A 79 -2.90 1.32 -12.30
C ASP A 79 -2.95 1.41 -10.77
N ALA A 80 -1.98 2.12 -10.19
CA ALA A 80 -1.88 2.29 -8.74
C ALA A 80 -2.41 3.65 -8.25
N LYS A 81 -2.91 3.70 -7.01
CA LYS A 81 -3.20 4.96 -6.28
C LYS A 81 -2.73 4.86 -4.83
N GLY A 82 -1.99 5.88 -4.40
CA GLY A 82 -1.53 6.03 -3.02
C GLY A 82 -2.55 6.77 -2.18
N ILE A 83 -2.89 6.21 -1.02
CA ILE A 83 -3.72 6.82 -0.01
C ILE A 83 -2.90 6.97 1.26
N VAL A 84 -2.91 8.19 1.79
CA VAL A 84 -2.33 8.47 3.11
C VAL A 84 -3.43 8.29 4.15
N VAL A 85 -3.18 7.43 5.12
CA VAL A 85 -4.14 7.14 6.19
C VAL A 85 -4.15 8.31 7.16
N ILE A 86 -5.32 8.95 7.28
CA ILE A 86 -5.58 10.02 8.23
C ILE A 86 -6.54 9.49 9.29
N ASN A 87 -6.21 9.68 10.57
CA ASN A 87 -7.05 9.23 11.67
C ASN A 87 -8.21 10.21 11.92
N SER A 88 -9.20 10.23 11.02
CA SER A 88 -10.41 11.03 11.14
C SER A 88 -11.57 10.38 10.38
N SER A 89 -12.81 10.77 10.72
CA SER A 89 -14.00 10.30 10.00
C SER A 89 -14.00 10.72 8.53
N ASP A 90 -13.41 11.87 8.20
CA ASP A 90 -13.33 12.32 6.82
C ASP A 90 -12.29 11.53 6.03
N GLY A 91 -11.18 11.13 6.67
CA GLY A 91 -10.23 10.17 6.09
C GLY A 91 -10.88 8.82 5.80
N ASP A 92 -11.78 8.34 6.65
CA ASP A 92 -12.53 7.09 6.40
C ASP A 92 -13.47 7.19 5.21
N LYS A 93 -14.16 8.32 5.08
CA LYS A 93 -15.04 8.57 3.92
C LYS A 93 -14.23 8.64 2.63
N GLU A 94 -13.06 9.29 2.66
CA GLU A 94 -12.16 9.35 1.52
C GLU A 94 -11.69 7.95 1.10
N ILE A 95 -11.26 7.12 2.06
CA ILE A 95 -10.88 5.73 1.79
C ILE A 95 -12.04 4.97 1.17
N ALA A 96 -13.22 5.01 1.79
CA ALA A 96 -14.41 4.32 1.29
C ALA A 96 -14.82 4.79 -0.11
N GLN A 97 -14.73 6.09 -0.38
CA GLN A 97 -15.00 6.66 -1.69
C GLN A 97 -14.02 6.14 -2.73
N VAL A 98 -12.71 6.20 -2.45
CA VAL A 98 -11.69 5.73 -3.39
C VAL A 98 -11.78 4.24 -3.66
N VAL A 99 -12.11 3.42 -2.66
CA VAL A 99 -12.33 1.98 -2.84
C VAL A 99 -13.54 1.71 -3.75
N LYS A 100 -14.56 2.58 -3.73
CA LYS A 100 -15.77 2.48 -4.58
C LYS A 100 -15.61 3.08 -5.97
N GLU A 101 -14.63 3.94 -6.21
CA GLU A 101 -14.40 4.60 -7.50
C GLU A 101 -14.20 3.59 -8.64
N LYS A 102 -13.61 2.42 -8.35
CA LYS A 102 -13.44 1.33 -9.31
C LYS A 102 -13.24 -0.02 -8.62
N ASN A 103 -13.27 -1.09 -9.41
CA ASN A 103 -12.94 -2.43 -8.96
C ASN A 103 -11.42 -2.61 -8.86
N TRP A 104 -10.88 -2.33 -7.68
CA TRP A 104 -9.47 -2.59 -7.37
C TRP A 104 -9.20 -4.09 -7.27
N ASP A 105 -8.11 -4.55 -7.90
CA ASP A 105 -7.68 -5.95 -7.83
C ASP A 105 -6.98 -6.26 -6.50
N GLY A 106 -6.23 -5.28 -5.98
CA GLY A 106 -5.40 -5.46 -4.81
C GLY A 106 -5.28 -4.25 -3.89
N LEU A 107 -5.03 -4.55 -2.63
CA LEU A 107 -4.80 -3.63 -1.53
C LEU A 107 -3.42 -3.90 -0.95
N LEU A 108 -2.48 -3.00 -1.17
CA LEU A 108 -1.14 -3.05 -0.62
C LEU A 108 -1.07 -2.21 0.66
N ILE A 109 -0.78 -2.86 1.79
CA ILE A 109 -0.72 -2.23 3.10
C ILE A 109 0.72 -1.93 3.49
N GLY A 110 1.09 -0.66 3.50
CA GLY A 110 2.42 -0.20 3.89
C GLY A 110 2.74 -0.46 5.35
N GLY A 111 4.03 -0.63 5.66
CA GLY A 111 4.49 -1.01 7.00
C GLY A 111 4.02 -0.09 8.13
N GLY A 112 3.90 1.22 7.90
CA GLY A 112 3.38 2.14 8.92
C GLY A 112 1.93 1.87 9.32
N VAL A 113 1.12 1.38 8.39
CA VAL A 113 -0.26 0.95 8.64
C VAL A 113 -0.26 -0.42 9.30
N ARG A 114 0.51 -1.36 8.74
CA ARG A 114 0.60 -2.74 9.24
C ARG A 114 1.10 -2.83 10.69
N SER A 115 2.02 -1.95 11.09
CA SER A 115 2.55 -1.91 12.46
C SER A 115 1.59 -1.33 13.49
N ASN A 116 0.45 -0.76 13.07
CA ASN A 116 -0.60 -0.28 13.95
C ASN A 116 -1.86 -1.14 13.75
N PRO A 117 -2.15 -2.09 14.66
CA PRO A 117 -3.30 -3.00 14.53
C PRO A 117 -4.64 -2.28 14.38
N GLU A 118 -4.84 -1.15 15.07
CA GLU A 118 -6.08 -0.38 14.96
C GLU A 118 -6.26 0.22 13.55
N TRP A 119 -5.16 0.68 12.94
CA TRP A 119 -5.20 1.20 11.57
C TRP A 119 -5.41 0.08 10.55
N LEU A 120 -4.74 -1.05 10.73
CA LEU A 120 -4.91 -2.24 9.90
C LEU A 120 -6.37 -2.72 9.92
N ASP A 121 -6.90 -3.01 11.10
CA ASP A 121 -8.27 -3.54 11.27
C ASP A 121 -9.31 -2.57 10.71
N ARG A 122 -9.12 -1.26 10.95
CA ARG A 122 -10.00 -0.21 10.43
C ARG A 122 -10.00 -0.16 8.91
N ILE A 123 -8.83 -0.16 8.26
CA ILE A 123 -8.74 -0.08 6.80
C ILE A 123 -9.29 -1.35 6.17
N VAL A 124 -8.93 -2.52 6.69
CA VAL A 124 -9.44 -3.81 6.21
C VAL A 124 -10.96 -3.83 6.31
N LYS A 125 -11.54 -3.35 7.40
CA LYS A 125 -13.00 -3.24 7.56
C LYS A 125 -13.62 -2.32 6.50
N ILE A 126 -13.14 -1.09 6.35
CA ILE A 126 -13.69 -0.13 5.37
C ILE A 126 -13.60 -0.69 3.95
N VAL A 127 -12.46 -1.29 3.61
CA VAL A 127 -12.21 -1.88 2.31
C VAL A 127 -13.14 -3.06 2.07
N ASN A 128 -13.25 -4.00 3.02
CA ASN A 128 -14.11 -5.18 2.90
C ASN A 128 -15.61 -4.80 2.80
N ASP A 129 -16.04 -3.80 3.57
CA ASP A 129 -17.41 -3.27 3.51
C ASP A 129 -17.71 -2.56 2.17
N SER A 130 -16.69 -2.03 1.50
CA SER A 130 -16.83 -1.26 0.25
C SER A 130 -16.61 -2.09 -1.00
N ASN A 131 -15.70 -3.06 -0.96
CA ASN A 131 -15.35 -3.97 -2.04
C ASN A 131 -14.75 -5.27 -1.45
N PRO A 132 -15.57 -6.32 -1.21
CA PRO A 132 -15.10 -7.56 -0.58
C PRO A 132 -14.23 -8.44 -1.49
N ASN A 133 -14.11 -8.11 -2.78
CA ASN A 133 -13.36 -8.93 -3.75
C ASN A 133 -11.89 -8.51 -3.89
N VAL A 134 -11.49 -7.40 -3.29
CA VAL A 134 -10.11 -6.91 -3.37
C VAL A 134 -9.17 -7.80 -2.57
N LYS A 135 -8.05 -8.21 -3.17
CA LYS A 135 -7.05 -9.03 -2.47
C LYS A 135 -6.16 -8.16 -1.58
N ILE A 136 -5.99 -8.54 -0.32
CA ILE A 136 -4.99 -7.92 0.55
C ILE A 136 -3.61 -8.48 0.16
N ILE A 137 -2.64 -7.60 -0.02
CA ILE A 137 -1.27 -7.91 -0.43
C ILE A 137 -0.33 -7.51 0.69
N ASP A 138 0.19 -8.52 1.38
CA ASP A 138 1.22 -8.33 2.38
C ASP A 138 2.61 -8.28 1.74
N HIS A 139 3.40 -7.29 2.13
CA HIS A 139 4.77 -7.12 1.70
C HIS A 139 5.70 -6.82 2.89
N ASN A 140 6.98 -7.14 2.74
CA ASN A 140 8.00 -7.02 3.79
C ASN A 140 8.76 -5.68 3.78
N GLY A 141 8.27 -4.71 2.99
CA GLY A 141 8.90 -3.40 2.83
C GLY A 141 8.90 -2.94 1.37
N PRO A 142 9.36 -1.71 1.08
CA PRO A 142 9.27 -1.12 -0.26
C PRO A 142 9.90 -1.99 -1.36
N LYS A 143 11.04 -2.63 -1.08
CA LYS A 143 11.75 -3.50 -2.03
C LYS A 143 11.05 -4.83 -2.33
N ASP A 144 10.10 -5.25 -1.50
CA ASP A 144 9.34 -6.50 -1.68
C ASP A 144 7.98 -6.25 -2.35
N VAL A 145 7.62 -5.01 -2.65
CA VAL A 145 6.31 -4.66 -3.24
C VAL A 145 6.05 -5.44 -4.52
N GLU A 146 7.02 -5.47 -5.43
CA GLU A 146 6.90 -6.17 -6.72
C GLU A 146 6.71 -7.68 -6.50
N ASN A 147 7.62 -8.30 -5.75
CA ASN A 147 7.56 -9.72 -5.43
C ASN A 147 6.26 -10.09 -4.73
N ALA A 148 5.73 -9.21 -3.86
CA ALA A 148 4.45 -9.43 -3.20
C ALA A 148 3.30 -9.45 -4.21
N ILE A 149 3.25 -8.51 -5.15
CA ILE A 149 2.22 -8.49 -6.20
C ILE A 149 2.31 -9.74 -7.08
N GLU A 150 3.52 -10.09 -7.53
CA GLU A 150 3.75 -11.30 -8.32
C GLU A 150 3.26 -12.57 -7.61
N ARG A 151 3.54 -12.70 -6.30
CA ARG A 151 3.09 -13.84 -5.48
C ARG A 151 1.56 -13.91 -5.36
N HIS A 152 0.86 -12.78 -5.19
CA HIS A 152 -0.59 -12.77 -4.95
C HIS A 152 -1.44 -12.91 -6.22
N PHE A 153 -0.89 -12.48 -7.36
CA PHE A 153 -1.58 -12.56 -8.66
C PHE A 153 -1.02 -13.65 -9.59
N ASN A 154 0.07 -14.32 -9.21
CA ASN A 154 0.74 -15.33 -10.02
C ASN A 154 1.14 -14.79 -11.41
N ILE A 155 1.76 -13.62 -11.43
CA ILE A 155 2.24 -12.94 -12.64
C ILE A 155 3.74 -12.60 -12.52
N LYS A 156 4.33 -12.11 -13.62
CA LYS A 156 5.64 -11.46 -13.61
C LYS A 156 5.51 -10.01 -14.09
N LEU A 157 6.04 -9.07 -13.32
CA LEU A 157 6.07 -7.67 -13.67
C LEU A 157 7.27 -7.37 -14.59
N PRO A 158 7.15 -6.36 -15.46
CA PRO A 158 8.28 -5.93 -16.27
C PRO A 158 9.42 -5.39 -15.39
N LEU A 159 10.65 -5.72 -15.79
CA LEU A 159 11.87 -5.24 -15.13
C LEU A 159 11.93 -3.72 -15.21
N SER A 160 12.35 -3.10 -14.12
CA SER A 160 12.64 -1.66 -14.10
C SER A 160 13.82 -1.39 -15.03
N THR A 161 13.60 -0.64 -16.11
CA THR A 161 14.64 -0.13 -17.01
C THR A 161 15.44 1.00 -16.39
#